data_AF-X0XTX0-F1
#
_entry.id   AF-X0XTX0-F1
#
_cell.length_a   1.000
_cell.length_b   1.000
_cell.length_c   1.000
_cell.angle_alpha   90.00
_cell.angle_beta   90.00
_cell.angle_gamma   90.00
#
_symmetry.space_group_name_H-M   'P 1'
#
loop_
_entity.id
_entity.type
_entity.pdbx_description
1 polymer ?
#
loop_
_entity_poly.entity_id
_entity_poly.type
_entity_poly.pdbx_seq_one_letter_code
_entity_poly.pdbx_strand_id
1 'polypeptide(L)' 'MPFISNTLEQQDQMLAEIGLTKQDLFADIPAGLLCKDFRLPPGLSEQRVRDSLAELAEKNST' A
#
# COMPACT_ATOMS: atom_id res chain seq x y z
N MET A 1 0.92 -11.40 -1.75
CA MET A 1 2.00 -11.32 -0.74
C MET A 1 2.19 -9.85 -0.43
N PRO A 2 2.16 -9.40 0.84
CA PRO A 2 2.60 -8.04 1.15
C PRO A 2 4.11 -7.96 0.84
N PHE A 3 4.51 -7.00 0.01
CA PHE A 3 5.93 -6.74 -0.30
C PHE A 3 6.67 -6.05 0.85
N ILE A 4 5.95 -5.64 1.88
CA ILE A 4 6.50 -5.00 3.07
C ILE A 4 7.09 -6.09 3.95
N SER A 5 8.42 -6.06 4.12
CA SER A 5 9.15 -7.04 4.93
C SER A 5 8.91 -6.88 6.43
N ASN A 6 8.60 -5.67 6.88
CA ASN A 6 8.46 -5.37 8.31
C ASN A 6 7.13 -5.90 8.85
N THR A 7 7.22 -6.78 9.85
CA THR A 7 6.06 -7.25 10.62
C THR A 7 5.45 -6.12 11.45
N LEU A 8 4.25 -6.32 11.98
CA LEU A 8 3.60 -5.35 12.87
C LEU A 8 4.45 -5.09 14.12
N GLU A 9 5.02 -6.15 14.72
CA GLU A 9 5.89 -6.05 15.89
C GLU A 9 7.16 -5.24 15.58
N GLN A 10 7.78 -5.48 14.42
CA GLN A 10 8.95 -4.71 14.00
C GLN A 10 8.60 -3.23 13.77
N GLN A 11 7.46 -2.94 13.17
CA GLN A 11 6.99 -1.55 13.01
C GLN A 11 6.80 -0.87 14.36
N ASP A 12 6.19 -1.55 15.32
CA ASP A 12 5.95 -0.99 16.66
C ASP A 12 7.27 -0.76 17.42
N GLN A 13 8.25 -1.67 17.29
CA GLN A 13 9.58 -1.49 17.84
C GLN A 13 10.30 -0.28 17.24
N MET A 14 10.29 -0.15 15.91
CA MET A 14 10.92 0.99 15.21
C MET A 14 10.28 2.32 15.61
N LEU A 15 8.96 2.36 15.76
CA LEU A 15 8.22 3.54 16.22
C LEU A 15 8.57 3.91 17.67
N ALA A 16 8.69 2.93 18.56
CA ALA A 16 9.11 3.14 19.94
C ALA A 16 10.54 3.67 20.03
N GLU A 17 11.45 3.18 19.18
CA GLU A 17 12.85 3.61 19.15
C GLU A 17 13.00 5.10 18.78
N ILE A 18 12.20 5.58 17.82
CA ILE A 18 12.20 6.99 17.41
C ILE A 18 11.25 7.85 18.25
N GLY A 19 10.48 7.26 19.17
CA GLY A 19 9.54 7.95 20.04
C GLY A 19 8.34 8.57 19.31
N LEU A 20 7.98 8.04 18.13
CA LEU A 20 6.88 8.55 17.29
C LEU A 20 5.76 7.53 17.18
N THR A 21 4.54 8.02 16.93
CA THR A 21 3.42 7.20 16.48
C THR A 21 3.33 7.16 14.96
N LYS A 22 2.51 6.26 14.41
CA LYS A 22 2.26 6.19 12.96
C LYS A 22 1.72 7.51 12.38
N GLN A 23 0.96 8.27 13.17
CA GLN A 23 0.40 9.56 12.75
C GLN A 23 1.46 10.65 12.74
N ASP A 24 2.40 10.60 13.69
CA ASP A 24 3.48 11.58 13.80
C ASP A 24 4.44 11.52 12.61
N LEU A 25 4.55 10.36 11.94
CA LEU A 25 5.31 10.23 10.68
C LEU A 25 4.81 11.17 9.57
N PHE A 26 3.58 11.66 9.68
CA PHE A 26 2.96 12.55 8.69
C PHE A 26 2.69 13.96 9.25
N ALA A 27 3.18 14.29 10.46
CA ALA A 27 2.88 15.55 11.15
C ALA A 27 3.32 16.81 10.36
N ASP A 28 4.36 16.71 9.54
CA ASP A 28 4.86 17.81 8.71
C ASP A 28 4.01 18.07 7.46
N ILE A 29 3.05 17.19 7.14
CA ILE A 29 2.17 17.35 5.98
C ILE A 29 0.94 18.16 6.40
N PRO A 30 0.67 19.33 5.78
CA PRO A 30 -0.53 20.11 6.09
C PRO A 30 -1.80 19.29 5.96
N ALA A 31 -2.72 19.41 6.93
CA ALA A 31 -3.93 18.58 6.99
C ALA A 31 -4.83 18.69 5.74
N GLY A 32 -4.78 19.82 5.02
CA GLY A 32 -5.49 20.01 3.76
C GLY A 32 -4.92 19.25 2.57
N LEU A 33 -3.68 18.78 2.67
CA LEU A 33 -2.97 18.03 1.63
C LEU A 33 -2.91 16.52 1.93
N LEU A 34 -3.23 16.11 3.16
CA LEU A 34 -3.35 14.70 3.50
C LEU A 34 -4.47 14.06 2.67
N CYS A 35 -4.14 12.95 2.02
CA CYS A 35 -5.13 12.18 1.29
C CYS A 35 -6.12 11.57 2.29
N LYS A 36 -7.40 11.92 2.15
CA LYS A 36 -8.46 11.44 3.04
C LYS A 36 -8.96 10.05 2.65
N ASP A 37 -9.01 9.79 1.35
CA ASP A 37 -9.56 8.55 0.81
C ASP A 37 -8.98 8.28 -0.58
N PHE A 38 -8.81 7.00 -0.89
CA PHE A 38 -8.32 6.52 -2.18
C PHE A 38 -9.42 5.73 -2.87
N ARG A 39 -9.92 6.27 -3.99
CA ARG A 39 -10.90 5.58 -4.85
C ARG A 39 -10.18 4.58 -5.77
N LEU A 40 -9.63 3.53 -5.18
CA LEU A 40 -8.90 2.48 -5.89
C LEU A 40 -9.71 1.17 -5.89
N PRO A 41 -9.56 0.33 -6.93
CA PRO A 41 -10.10 -1.03 -6.91
C PRO A 41 -9.48 -1.84 -5.75
N PRO A 42 -10.18 -2.86 -5.25
CA PRO A 42 -9.66 -3.71 -4.18
C PRO A 42 -8.35 -4.38 -4.62
N GLY A 43 -7.45 -4.57 -3.66
CA GLY A 43 -6.19 -5.28 -3.89
C GLY A 43 -6.44 -6.69 -4.41
N LEU A 44 -5.82 -7.03 -5.53
CA LEU A 44 -5.88 -8.36 -6.12
C LEU A 44 -4.75 -9.24 -5.58
N SER A 45 -4.98 -10.55 -5.52
CA SER A 45 -3.88 -11.50 -5.34
C SER A 45 -3.00 -11.54 -6.57
N GLU A 46 -1.74 -11.95 -6.41
CA GLU A 46 -0.79 -12.07 -7.52
C GLU A 46 -1.35 -12.92 -8.68
N GLN A 47 -2.01 -14.03 -8.36
CA GLN A 47 -2.64 -14.87 -9.35
C GLN A 47 -3.71 -14.11 -10.14
N ARG A 48 -4.61 -13.39 -9.45
CA ARG A 48 -5.67 -12.62 -10.11
C ARG A 48 -5.15 -11.47 -10.95
N VAL A 49 -4.04 -10.84 -10.54
CA VAL A 49 -3.35 -9.84 -11.36
C VAL A 49 -2.83 -10.48 -12.64
N ARG A 50 -2.18 -11.65 -12.56
CA ARG A 50 -1.66 -12.36 -13.73
C ARG A 50 -2.77 -12.73 -14.71
N ASP A 51 -3.86 -13.31 -14.22
CA ASP A 51 -5.02 -13.69 -15.04
C ASP A 51 -5.61 -12.45 -15.73
N SER A 52 -5.81 -11.34 -14.99
CA SER A 52 -6.35 -10.10 -15.54
C SER A 52 -5.45 -9.49 -16.61
N LEU A 53 -4.12 -9.56 -16.45
CA LEU A 53 -3.17 -9.09 -17.46
C LEU A 53 -3.21 -9.96 -18.72
N ALA A 54 -3.37 -11.26 -18.59
CA ALA A 54 -3.50 -12.17 -19.73
C ALA A 54 -4.79 -11.87 -20.54
N GLU A 55 -5.93 -11.71 -19.85
CA GLU A 55 -7.20 -11.33 -20.48
C GLU A 55 -7.11 -9.97 -21.22
N LEU A 56 -6.34 -9.02 -20.69
CA LEU A 56 -6.10 -7.75 -21.35
C LEU A 56 -5.21 -7.90 -22.58
N ALA A 57 -4.19 -8.76 -22.53
CA ALA A 57 -3.28 -8.99 -23.64
C ALA A 57 -3.98 -9.67 -24.83
N GLU A 58 -4.90 -10.60 -24.59
CA GLU A 58 -5.67 -11.27 -25.64
C GLU A 58 -6.47 -10.30 -26.52
N LYS A 59 -6.92 -9.17 -25.96
CA LYS A 59 -7.66 -8.14 -26.70
C LYS A 59 -6.80 -7.41 -27.74
N ASN A 60 -5.48 -7.54 -27.66
CA ASN A 60 -4.53 -6.92 -28.59
C ASN A 60 -4.14 -7.86 -29.75
N SER A 61 -4.58 -9.12 -29.73
CA SER A 61 -4.32 -10.05 -30.84
C SER A 61 -5.15 -9.65 -32.06
N THR A 62 -4.46 -9.13 -33.07
CA THR A 62 -4.93 -8.98 -34.46
C THR A 62 -4.72 -10.30 -35.20
#